data_AF-A0AA41AMJ9-F1
#
_entry.id   AF-A0AA41AMJ9-F1
#
_cell.length_a   1.000
_cell.length_b   1.000
_cell.length_c   1.000
_cell.angle_alpha   90.00
_cell.angle_beta   90.00
_cell.angle_gamma   90.00
#
_symmetry.space_group_name_H-M   'P 1'
#
loop_
_entity.id
_entity.type
_entity.pdbx_description
1 polymer ?
#
loop_
_entity_poly.entity_id
_entity_poly.type
_entity_poly.pdbx_seq_one_letter_code
_entity_poly.pdbx_strand_id
1 'polypeptide(L)'
;MTDQTTPHSGPILDLPTAVREMGALPMPAGNEPEMPSEQRAAIAELIGDAKPATARLVEQLAKSVRDRREHEHPTWEDLYCLNLVSWMGERMGPVLRRLLDAEDRIERRRSRLVALQNDAMDMRGSLSPNGEARKVPFPLGETLTPAVDWLIARVAELETDREANDREYEQATARVAELDAELYTARAHNRTLLEQRNAHAKELLELRPKVAELEAAQGTVYRAAHDVIVMGLYRTAAEARKHCETEARQTEAGGAVFDWIEDEEDGVAELVAKTSFGEEETGYTVTVLEVAAEYDAEADQ
;
A
#
# COMPACT_ATOMS: atom_id res chain seq x y z
N MET A 1 28.74 8.37 32.96
CA MET A 1 27.85 8.81 31.86
C MET A 1 26.46 8.37 32.23
N THR A 2 25.74 9.22 32.97
CA THR A 2 24.34 8.99 33.36
C THR A 2 23.47 9.63 32.28
N ASP A 3 22.74 8.78 31.58
CA ASP A 3 21.83 9.14 30.50
C ASP A 3 20.62 9.87 31.10
N GLN A 4 20.58 11.19 30.93
CA GLN A 4 19.44 12.01 31.35
C GLN A 4 18.39 11.96 30.23
N THR A 5 17.49 11.00 30.34
CA THR A 5 16.30 10.91 29.50
C THR A 5 15.40 12.10 29.83
N THR A 6 15.38 13.10 28.95
CA THR A 6 14.45 14.22 29.02
C THR A 6 13.04 13.71 28.71
N PRO A 7 12.02 14.03 29.53
CA PRO A 7 10.66 13.61 29.24
C PRO A 7 10.17 14.35 27.99
N HIS A 8 9.97 13.61 26.90
CA HIS A 8 9.26 14.11 25.73
C HIS A 8 7.82 14.44 26.12
N SER A 9 7.50 15.73 26.09
CA SER A 9 6.14 16.24 26.22
C SER A 9 5.31 15.70 25.04
N GLY A 10 4.49 14.68 25.29
CA GLY A 10 3.56 14.16 24.32
C GLY A 10 2.47 15.18 23.97
N PRO A 11 1.75 15.00 22.84
CA PRO A 11 0.66 15.89 22.46
C PRO A 11 -0.42 15.88 23.55
N ILE A 12 -0.82 17.08 24.00
CA ILE A 12 -1.91 17.29 24.94
C ILE A 12 -3.22 16.86 24.26
N LEU A 13 -3.66 15.62 24.52
CA LEU A 13 -4.83 15.03 23.85
C LEU A 13 -6.13 15.08 24.68
N ASP A 14 -6.13 15.73 25.84
CA ASP A 14 -7.32 15.79 26.70
C ASP A 14 -7.73 17.24 27.00
N LEU A 15 -8.81 17.68 26.34
CA LEU A 15 -9.43 18.99 26.51
C LEU A 15 -9.74 19.32 27.99
N PRO A 16 -10.28 18.39 28.81
CA PRO A 16 -10.41 18.56 30.25
C PRO A 16 -9.12 18.91 31.00
N THR A 17 -7.99 18.31 30.62
CA THR A 17 -6.68 18.59 31.22
C THR A 17 -6.18 19.98 30.82
N ALA A 18 -6.32 20.36 29.54
CA ALA A 18 -5.99 21.71 29.08
C ALA A 18 -6.85 22.79 29.76
N VAL A 19 -8.16 22.55 29.94
CA VAL A 19 -9.08 23.46 30.66
C VAL A 19 -8.72 23.56 32.15
N ARG A 20 -8.19 22.49 32.77
CA ARG A 20 -7.72 22.51 34.15
C ARG A 20 -6.41 23.29 34.32
N GLU A 21 -5.49 23.15 33.37
CA GLU A 21 -4.18 23.81 33.40
C GLU A 21 -4.24 25.29 33.01
N MET A 22 -5.17 25.71 32.14
CA MET A 22 -5.38 27.13 31.83
C MET A 22 -5.93 27.96 33.00
N GLY A 23 -6.17 27.33 34.16
CA GLY A 23 -6.81 27.95 35.31
C GLY A 23 -8.29 28.19 35.04
N ALA A 24 -9.12 28.14 36.07
CA ALA A 24 -10.53 28.49 35.94
C ALA A 24 -10.63 29.88 35.29
N LEU A 25 -11.20 29.95 34.08
CA LEU A 25 -11.54 31.22 33.46
C LEU A 25 -12.27 32.05 34.53
N PRO A 26 -11.82 33.29 34.81
CA PRO A 26 -12.41 34.08 35.86
C PRO A 26 -13.92 34.12 35.62
N MET A 27 -14.68 33.58 36.57
CA MET A 27 -16.14 33.59 36.55
C MET A 27 -16.58 34.96 36.06
N PRO A 28 -17.52 35.05 35.09
CA PRO A 28 -18.02 36.33 34.64
C PRO A 28 -18.39 37.11 35.90
N ALA A 29 -17.68 38.22 36.13
CA ALA A 29 -17.99 39.11 37.25
C ALA A 29 -19.50 39.32 37.14
N GLY A 30 -20.24 38.89 38.18
CA GLY A 30 -21.69 38.85 38.12
C GLY A 30 -22.22 40.17 37.56
N ASN A 31 -23.33 40.12 36.84
CA ASN A 31 -23.98 41.30 36.28
C ASN A 31 -24.35 42.27 37.40
N GLU A 32 -23.38 43.06 37.87
CA GLU A 32 -23.64 44.24 38.67
C GLU A 32 -24.52 45.10 37.77
N PRO A 33 -25.72 45.47 38.24
CA PRO A 33 -26.63 46.27 37.43
C PRO A 33 -25.90 47.53 36.98
N GLU A 34 -25.78 47.69 35.66
CA GLU A 34 -25.16 48.89 35.11
C GLU A 34 -25.95 50.10 35.59
N MET A 35 -25.25 51.11 36.12
CA MET A 35 -25.88 52.36 36.52
C MET A 35 -26.64 52.96 35.33
N PRO A 36 -27.94 53.26 35.43
CA PRO A 36 -28.71 53.87 34.35
C PRO A 36 -28.03 55.13 33.82
N SER A 37 -28.13 55.40 32.51
CA SER A 37 -27.54 56.58 31.86
C SER A 37 -28.03 57.89 32.50
N GLU A 38 -29.30 57.96 32.88
CA GLU A 38 -29.90 59.12 33.57
C GLU A 38 -29.25 59.37 34.94
N GLN A 39 -28.99 58.30 35.71
CA GLN A 39 -28.31 58.42 36.99
C GLN A 39 -26.85 58.88 36.82
N ARG A 40 -26.15 58.42 35.77
CA ARG A 40 -24.81 58.91 35.44
C ARG A 40 -24.81 60.41 35.08
N ALA A 41 -25.79 60.86 34.30
CA ALA A 41 -25.93 62.26 33.93
C ALA A 41 -26.18 63.16 35.16
N ALA A 42 -27.10 62.76 36.05
CA ALA A 42 -27.37 63.47 37.29
C ALA A 42 -26.13 63.55 38.20
N ILE A 43 -25.35 62.46 38.31
CA ILE A 43 -24.08 62.46 39.05
C ILE A 43 -23.07 63.41 38.40
N ALA A 44 -22.96 63.41 37.07
CA ALA A 44 -22.04 64.30 36.35
C ALA A 44 -22.39 65.78 36.56
N GLU A 45 -23.68 66.14 36.56
CA GLU A 45 -24.14 67.49 36.87
C GLU A 45 -23.78 67.91 38.31
N LEU A 46 -23.97 67.01 39.27
CA LEU A 46 -23.59 67.25 40.67
C LEU A 46 -22.07 67.39 40.87
N ILE A 47 -21.27 66.69 40.07
CA ILE A 47 -19.80 66.79 40.09
C ILE A 47 -19.33 68.12 39.47
N GLY A 48 -20.06 68.64 38.48
CA GLY A 48 -19.77 69.92 37.83
C GLY A 48 -18.44 69.89 37.06
N ASP A 49 -17.64 70.95 37.21
CA ASP A 49 -16.33 71.11 36.57
C ASP A 49 -15.16 70.56 37.42
N ALA A 50 -15.46 69.68 38.38
CA ALA A 50 -14.44 69.09 39.24
C ALA A 50 -13.34 68.41 38.40
N LYS A 51 -12.09 68.75 38.73
CA LYS A 51 -10.93 68.18 38.03
C LYS A 51 -10.80 66.69 38.37
N PRO A 52 -10.37 65.84 37.41
CA PRO A 52 -10.06 64.45 37.70
C PRO A 52 -9.10 64.31 38.88
N ALA A 53 -9.38 63.36 39.78
CA ALA A 53 -8.50 63.10 40.90
C ALA A 53 -7.13 62.64 40.39
N THR A 54 -6.07 63.31 40.83
CA THR A 54 -4.70 62.85 40.55
C THR A 54 -4.35 61.68 41.46
N ALA A 55 -3.43 60.81 41.05
CA ALA A 55 -2.94 59.71 41.89
C ALA A 55 -2.49 60.22 43.28
N ARG A 56 -1.80 61.37 43.31
CA ARG A 56 -1.40 62.05 44.55
C ARG A 56 -2.58 62.48 45.42
N LEU A 57 -3.66 63.00 44.83
CA LEU A 57 -4.85 63.39 45.59
C LEU A 57 -5.54 62.16 46.18
N VAL A 58 -5.65 61.07 45.42
CA VAL A 58 -6.21 59.80 45.91
C VAL A 58 -5.37 59.23 47.04
N GLU A 59 -4.04 59.24 46.92
CA GLU A 59 -3.12 58.82 47.97
C GLU A 59 -3.26 59.68 49.24
N GLN A 60 -3.33 61.01 49.10
CA GLN A 60 -3.54 61.93 50.23
C GLN A 60 -4.89 61.71 50.91
N LEU A 61 -5.93 61.44 50.13
CA LEU A 61 -7.26 61.10 50.65
C LEU A 61 -7.21 59.78 51.40
N ALA A 62 -6.62 58.73 50.83
CA ALA A 62 -6.45 57.42 51.48
C ALA A 62 -5.65 57.53 52.78
N LYS A 63 -4.56 58.31 52.78
CA LYS A 63 -3.78 58.63 53.99
C LYS A 63 -4.64 59.34 55.03
N SER A 64 -5.41 60.35 54.62
CA SER A 64 -6.30 61.08 55.54
C SER A 64 -7.38 60.17 56.13
N VAL A 65 -7.93 59.24 55.34
CA VAL A 65 -8.88 58.22 55.81
C VAL A 65 -8.22 57.28 56.81
N ARG A 66 -7.01 56.78 56.52
CA ARG A 66 -6.26 55.88 57.41
C ARG A 66 -5.87 56.59 58.71
N ASP A 67 -5.21 57.74 58.62
CA ASP A 67 -4.75 58.51 59.78
C ASP A 67 -5.95 58.86 60.68
N ARG A 68 -7.15 59.10 60.11
CA ARG A 68 -8.39 59.28 60.88
C ARG A 68 -8.97 58.01 61.48
N ARG A 69 -8.78 56.84 60.89
CA ARG A 69 -9.20 55.56 61.48
C ARG A 69 -8.27 55.09 62.60
N GLU A 70 -7.00 55.46 62.51
CA GLU A 70 -5.94 54.95 63.40
C GLU A 70 -5.61 55.90 64.55
N HIS A 71 -5.93 57.20 64.48
CA HIS A 71 -5.70 58.10 65.61
C HIS A 71 -6.71 57.85 66.75
N GLU A 72 -6.20 57.91 67.99
CA GLU A 72 -7.05 57.92 69.18
C GLU A 72 -7.69 59.31 69.34
N HIS A 73 -9.02 59.33 69.48
CA HIS A 73 -9.74 60.55 69.79
C HIS A 73 -9.77 60.78 71.30
N PRO A 74 -9.38 61.96 71.79
CA PRO A 74 -9.72 62.40 73.13
C PRO A 74 -11.22 62.33 73.37
N THR A 75 -11.63 61.93 74.57
CA THR A 75 -13.04 61.74 74.96
C THR A 75 -13.88 63.03 74.97
N TRP A 76 -13.25 64.19 74.78
CA TRP A 76 -13.88 65.51 74.81
C TRP A 76 -13.97 66.19 73.43
N GLU A 77 -13.57 65.52 72.35
CA GLU A 77 -13.61 66.12 71.01
C GLU A 77 -15.04 66.41 70.50
N ASP A 78 -15.16 67.55 69.81
CA ASP A 78 -16.37 68.14 69.26
C ASP A 78 -17.08 67.22 68.23
N LEU A 79 -18.41 67.33 68.12
CA LEU A 79 -19.26 66.67 67.12
C LEU A 79 -18.73 66.82 65.70
N TYR A 80 -17.99 67.91 65.42
CA TYR A 80 -17.30 68.13 64.15
C TYR A 80 -16.26 67.03 63.82
N CYS A 81 -15.46 66.58 64.80
CA CYS A 81 -14.48 65.52 64.62
C CYS A 81 -15.17 64.17 64.36
N LEU A 82 -16.24 63.86 65.10
CA LEU A 82 -17.03 62.63 64.89
C LEU A 82 -17.68 62.59 63.50
N ASN A 83 -18.21 63.71 63.02
CA ASN A 83 -18.77 63.81 61.67
C ASN A 83 -17.70 63.62 60.58
N LEU A 84 -16.52 64.21 60.76
CA LEU A 84 -15.40 64.05 59.82
C LEU A 84 -14.90 62.59 59.78
N VAL A 85 -14.88 61.92 60.92
CA VAL A 85 -14.49 60.49 61.05
C VAL A 85 -15.50 59.58 60.37
N SER A 86 -16.81 59.77 60.63
CA SER A 86 -17.85 59.00 59.94
C SER A 86 -17.82 59.24 58.43
N TRP A 87 -17.63 60.48 57.98
CA TRP A 87 -17.58 60.79 56.55
C TRP A 87 -16.33 60.21 55.85
N MET A 88 -15.13 60.46 56.39
CA MET A 88 -13.87 59.98 55.80
C MET A 88 -13.73 58.45 55.92
N GLY A 89 -14.06 57.88 57.08
CA GLY A 89 -13.90 56.45 57.36
C GLY A 89 -14.99 55.60 56.73
N GLU A 90 -16.25 55.87 57.06
CA GLU A 90 -17.38 54.97 56.75
C GLU A 90 -17.92 55.20 55.33
N ARG A 91 -17.92 56.43 54.84
CA ARG A 91 -18.44 56.76 53.50
C ARG A 91 -17.36 56.77 52.43
N MET A 92 -16.23 57.43 52.67
CA MET A 92 -15.17 57.54 51.66
C MET A 92 -14.29 56.29 51.56
N GLY A 93 -14.14 55.50 52.62
CA GLY A 93 -13.39 54.23 52.59
C GLY A 93 -13.89 53.23 51.53
N PRO A 94 -15.18 52.85 51.51
CA PRO A 94 -15.74 51.96 50.49
C PRO A 94 -15.68 52.54 49.07
N VAL A 95 -15.81 53.86 48.92
CA VAL A 95 -15.69 54.53 47.61
C VAL A 95 -14.26 54.40 47.07
N LEU A 96 -13.25 54.67 47.89
CA LEU A 96 -11.84 54.47 47.53
C LEU A 96 -11.55 53.00 47.17
N ARG A 97 -12.09 52.06 47.95
CA ARG A 97 -11.92 50.63 47.67
C ARG A 97 -12.53 50.27 46.30
N ARG A 98 -13.76 50.70 46.04
CA ARG A 98 -14.44 50.48 44.76
C ARG A 98 -13.69 51.10 43.58
N LEU A 99 -13.09 52.29 43.79
CA LEU A 99 -12.27 52.96 42.78
C LEU A 99 -11.04 52.12 42.45
N LEU A 100 -10.27 51.67 43.45
CA LEU A 100 -9.11 50.82 43.25
C LEU A 100 -9.48 49.49 42.56
N ASP A 101 -10.55 48.83 43.01
CA ASP A 101 -11.02 47.60 42.37
C ASP A 101 -11.44 47.84 40.91
N ALA A 102 -11.95 49.03 40.57
CA ALA A 102 -12.27 49.42 39.20
C ALA A 102 -11.02 49.69 38.36
N GLU A 103 -10.02 50.39 38.92
CA GLU A 103 -8.72 50.62 38.28
C GLU A 103 -8.02 49.29 37.98
N ASP A 104 -7.99 48.35 38.93
CA ASP A 104 -7.44 47.00 38.75
C ASP A 104 -8.18 46.21 37.66
N ARG A 105 -9.49 46.41 37.51
CA ARG A 105 -10.26 45.79 36.41
C ARG A 105 -9.90 46.42 35.06
N ILE A 106 -9.76 47.73 35.00
CA ILE A 106 -9.37 48.44 33.78
C ILE A 106 -7.97 48.02 33.36
N GLU A 107 -7.02 47.96 34.29
CA GLU A 107 -5.64 47.59 33.98
C GLU A 107 -5.58 46.15 33.47
N ARG A 108 -6.25 45.20 34.13
CA ARG A 108 -6.37 43.82 33.61
C ARG A 108 -6.98 43.76 32.22
N ARG A 109 -7.99 44.58 31.91
CA ARG A 109 -8.58 44.66 30.56
C ARG A 109 -7.59 45.23 29.55
N ARG A 110 -6.83 46.26 29.90
CA ARG A 110 -5.77 46.84 29.05
C ARG A 110 -4.68 45.82 28.75
N SER A 111 -4.15 45.14 29.77
CA SER A 111 -3.13 44.11 29.56
C SER A 111 -3.63 42.99 28.65
N ARG A 112 -4.89 42.55 28.80
CA ARG A 112 -5.50 41.56 27.89
C ARG A 112 -5.64 42.05 26.46
N LEU A 113 -6.06 43.31 26.26
CA LEU A 113 -6.15 43.89 24.92
C LEU A 113 -4.79 43.95 24.23
N VAL A 114 -3.74 44.32 24.97
CA VAL A 114 -2.35 44.31 24.45
C VAL A 114 -1.91 42.89 24.09
N ALA A 115 -2.20 41.90 24.94
CA ALA A 115 -1.88 40.49 24.65
C ALA A 115 -2.58 40.00 23.38
N LEU A 116 -3.90 40.21 23.27
CA LEU A 116 -4.67 39.84 22.07
C LEU A 116 -4.20 40.57 20.82
N GLN A 117 -3.78 41.82 20.95
CA GLN A 117 -3.21 42.59 19.84
C GLN A 117 -1.87 42.00 19.38
N ASN A 118 -1.00 41.61 20.32
CA ASN A 118 0.26 40.93 20.00
C ASN A 118 0.01 39.57 19.33
N ASP A 119 -0.90 38.75 19.87
CA ASP A 119 -1.29 37.47 19.27
C ASP A 119 -1.81 37.66 17.83
N ALA A 120 -2.61 38.70 17.60
CA ALA A 120 -3.09 39.04 16.26
C ALA A 120 -1.95 39.48 15.32
N MET A 121 -0.94 40.19 15.82
CA MET A 121 0.25 40.54 15.04
C MET A 121 1.11 39.31 14.73
N ASP A 122 1.29 38.40 15.68
CA ASP A 122 2.04 37.16 15.48
C ASP A 122 1.36 36.23 14.47
N MET A 123 0.02 36.12 14.53
CA MET A 123 -0.76 35.41 13.52
C MET A 123 -0.59 36.04 12.14
N ARG A 124 -0.63 37.38 12.03
CA ARG A 124 -0.38 38.08 10.75
C ARG A 124 1.01 37.78 10.21
N GLY A 125 2.04 37.85 11.06
CA GLY A 125 3.42 37.54 10.69
C GLY A 125 3.56 36.10 10.20
N SER A 126 2.88 35.15 10.85
CA SER A 126 2.90 33.74 10.46
C SER A 126 2.22 33.44 9.12
N LEU A 127 1.13 34.16 8.82
CA LEU A 127 0.35 34.03 7.57
C LEU A 127 0.95 34.80 6.40
N SER A 128 1.69 35.86 6.69
CA SER A 128 2.37 36.72 5.70
C SER A 128 3.78 37.09 6.17
N PRO A 129 4.73 36.14 6.17
CA PRO A 129 6.09 36.40 6.65
C PRO A 129 6.79 37.44 5.77
N ASN A 130 7.56 38.33 6.38
CA ASN A 130 8.31 39.35 5.65
C ASN A 130 9.41 38.71 4.80
N GLY A 131 9.35 38.91 3.48
CA GLY A 131 10.33 38.39 2.54
C GLY A 131 10.06 36.98 2.01
N GLU A 132 9.00 36.31 2.47
CA GLU A 132 8.57 35.01 1.95
C GLU A 132 7.24 35.11 1.19
N ALA A 133 6.88 34.03 0.48
CA ALA A 133 5.57 33.91 -0.10
C ALA A 133 4.50 33.85 1.00
N ARG A 134 3.41 34.61 0.82
CA ARG A 134 2.26 34.57 1.71
C ARG A 134 1.65 33.17 1.72
N LYS A 135 1.19 32.72 2.90
CA LYS A 135 0.52 31.43 3.07
C LYS A 135 -0.97 31.49 2.71
N VAL A 136 -1.54 32.70 2.70
CA VAL A 136 -2.91 32.97 2.25
C VAL A 136 -2.90 33.61 0.86
N PRO A 137 -3.91 33.34 0.00
CA PRO A 137 -3.92 33.83 -1.38
C PRO A 137 -4.36 35.30 -1.53
N PHE A 138 -4.56 36.03 -0.43
CA PHE A 138 -5.01 37.42 -0.42
C PHE A 138 -4.24 38.26 0.61
N PRO A 139 -4.21 39.60 0.47
CA PRO A 139 -3.64 40.48 1.49
C PRO A 139 -4.44 40.41 2.80
N LEU A 140 -3.75 40.47 3.94
CA LEU A 140 -4.40 40.53 5.25
C LEU A 140 -4.93 41.95 5.50
N GLY A 141 -6.24 42.08 5.72
CA GLY A 141 -6.91 43.34 6.04
C GLY A 141 -6.77 43.75 7.50
N GLU A 142 -7.67 44.59 8.02
CA GLU A 142 -7.68 45.03 9.43
C GLU A 142 -8.13 43.92 10.40
N THR A 143 -8.90 42.94 9.92
CA THR A 143 -9.33 41.78 10.68
C THR A 143 -8.71 40.49 10.12
N LEU A 144 -8.59 39.47 10.98
CA LEU A 144 -8.13 38.14 10.57
C LEU A 144 -9.28 37.22 10.11
N THR A 145 -10.54 37.66 10.22
CA THR A 145 -11.72 36.86 9.89
C THR A 145 -11.64 36.22 8.51
N PRO A 146 -11.32 36.95 7.41
CA PRO A 146 -11.24 36.33 6.09
C PRO A 146 -10.16 35.25 5.99
N ALA A 147 -9.04 35.43 6.70
CA ALA A 147 -7.95 34.46 6.74
C ALA A 147 -8.36 33.19 7.51
N VAL A 148 -9.07 33.35 8.62
CA VAL A 148 -9.60 32.23 9.41
C VAL A 148 -10.65 31.45 8.61
N ASP A 149 -11.61 32.13 7.97
CA ASP A 149 -12.64 31.48 7.15
C ASP A 149 -12.01 30.70 5.99
N TRP A 150 -10.98 31.28 5.34
CA TRP A 150 -10.22 30.59 4.31
C TRP A 150 -9.48 29.37 4.85
N LEU A 151 -8.82 29.47 6.02
CA LEU A 151 -8.13 28.33 6.63
C LEU A 151 -9.11 27.21 7.00
N ILE A 152 -10.29 27.54 7.53
CA ILE A 152 -11.34 26.56 7.83
C ILE A 152 -11.78 25.84 6.55
N ALA A 153 -12.08 26.60 5.49
CA ALA A 153 -12.46 26.01 4.21
C ALA A 153 -11.33 25.13 3.63
N ARG A 154 -10.08 25.59 3.73
CA ARG A 154 -8.91 24.86 3.24
C ARG A 154 -8.66 23.57 4.03
N VAL A 155 -8.86 23.57 5.34
CA VAL A 155 -8.75 22.36 6.17
C VAL A 155 -9.84 21.36 5.79
N ALA A 156 -11.09 21.79 5.61
CA ALA A 156 -12.18 20.91 5.19
C ALA A 156 -11.93 20.28 3.80
N GLU A 157 -11.37 21.04 2.86
CA GLU A 157 -10.92 20.53 1.56
C GLU A 157 -9.84 19.46 1.73
N LEU A 158 -8.79 19.75 2.51
CA LEU A 158 -7.68 18.81 2.75
C LEU A 158 -8.12 17.54 3.48
N GLU A 159 -9.10 17.63 4.37
CA GLU A 159 -9.71 16.47 5.03
C GLU A 159 -10.45 15.60 4.02
N THR A 160 -11.21 16.21 3.10
CA THR A 160 -11.90 15.50 2.01
C THR A 160 -10.90 14.81 1.08
N ASP A 161 -9.83 15.50 0.69
CA ASP A 161 -8.75 14.96 -0.14
C ASP A 161 -8.05 13.79 0.55
N ARG A 162 -7.81 13.91 1.87
CA ARG A 162 -7.23 12.84 2.67
C ARG A 162 -8.12 11.61 2.69
N GLU A 163 -9.43 11.76 2.93
CA GLU A 163 -10.39 10.64 2.89
C GLU A 163 -10.48 10.00 1.49
N ALA A 164 -10.32 10.78 0.42
CA ALA A 164 -10.25 10.24 -0.94
C ALA A 164 -8.97 9.41 -1.15
N ASN A 165 -7.83 9.92 -0.70
CA ASN A 165 -6.54 9.23 -0.80
C ASN A 165 -6.51 7.96 0.05
N ASP A 166 -7.04 7.99 1.28
CA ASP A 166 -7.14 6.83 2.16
C ASP A 166 -7.97 5.72 1.48
N ARG A 167 -9.08 6.06 0.81
CA ARG A 167 -9.88 5.10 0.03
C ARG A 167 -9.13 4.55 -1.18
N GLU A 168 -8.37 5.38 -1.90
CA GLU A 168 -7.54 4.93 -3.03
C GLU A 168 -6.46 3.95 -2.56
N TYR A 169 -5.82 4.24 -1.42
CA TYR A 169 -4.83 3.36 -0.81
C TYR A 169 -5.42 2.02 -0.37
N GLU A 170 -6.61 2.02 0.24
CA GLU A 170 -7.34 0.79 0.59
C GLU A 170 -7.67 -0.04 -0.65
N GLN A 171 -8.15 0.59 -1.73
CA GLN A 171 -8.43 -0.08 -3.00
C GLN A 171 -7.17 -0.66 -3.63
N ALA A 172 -6.07 0.09 -3.65
CA ALA A 172 -4.80 -0.39 -4.16
C ALA A 172 -4.27 -1.58 -3.35
N THR A 173 -4.39 -1.53 -2.03
CA THR A 173 -4.00 -2.64 -1.14
C THR A 173 -4.85 -3.88 -1.41
N ALA A 174 -6.17 -3.72 -1.58
CA ALA A 174 -7.05 -4.82 -1.94
C ALA A 174 -6.70 -5.41 -3.31
N ARG A 175 -6.36 -4.58 -4.30
CA ARG A 175 -5.95 -5.04 -5.64
C ARG A 175 -4.64 -5.81 -5.62
N VAL A 176 -3.68 -5.40 -4.81
CA VAL A 176 -2.42 -6.15 -4.62
C VAL A 176 -2.70 -7.53 -4.02
N ALA A 177 -3.55 -7.60 -2.99
CA ALA A 177 -3.93 -8.88 -2.37
C ALA A 177 -4.63 -9.84 -3.36
N GLU A 178 -5.49 -9.31 -4.24
CA GLU A 178 -6.13 -10.08 -5.32
C GLU A 178 -5.10 -10.62 -6.32
N LEU A 179 -4.18 -9.76 -6.80
CA LEU A 179 -3.12 -10.17 -7.73
C LEU A 179 -2.18 -11.21 -7.12
N ASP A 180 -1.88 -11.12 -5.82
CA ASP A 180 -1.08 -12.13 -5.13
C ASP A 180 -1.80 -13.48 -5.07
N ALA A 181 -3.12 -13.48 -4.85
CA ALA A 181 -3.93 -14.69 -4.91
C ALA A 181 -3.96 -15.30 -6.32
N GLU A 182 -4.14 -14.47 -7.36
CA GLU A 182 -4.06 -14.90 -8.76
C GLU A 182 -2.70 -15.52 -9.08
N LEU A 183 -1.59 -14.86 -8.71
CA LEU A 183 -0.24 -15.37 -8.91
C LEU A 183 0.01 -16.70 -8.18
N TYR A 184 -0.54 -16.85 -6.97
CA TYR A 184 -0.47 -18.10 -6.24
C TYR A 184 -1.16 -19.24 -6.99
N THR A 185 -2.40 -19.02 -7.47
CA THR A 185 -3.14 -20.03 -8.23
C THR A 185 -2.45 -20.37 -9.56
N ALA A 186 -1.94 -19.37 -10.29
CA ALA A 186 -1.21 -19.57 -11.54
C ALA A 186 0.09 -20.38 -11.32
N ARG A 187 0.84 -20.11 -10.24
CA ARG A 187 2.02 -20.90 -9.89
C ARG A 187 1.68 -22.35 -9.55
N ALA A 188 0.58 -22.57 -8.82
CA ALA A 188 0.11 -23.91 -8.50
C ALA A 188 -0.28 -24.68 -9.77
N HIS A 189 -1.00 -24.05 -10.70
CA HIS A 189 -1.37 -24.65 -11.98
C HIS A 189 -0.14 -25.00 -12.84
N ASN A 190 0.82 -24.07 -12.97
CA ASN A 190 2.06 -24.31 -13.72
C ASN A 190 2.87 -25.47 -13.14
N ARG A 191 2.91 -25.62 -11.81
CA ARG A 191 3.56 -26.77 -11.16
C ARG A 191 2.91 -28.08 -11.60
N THR A 192 1.58 -28.16 -11.59
CA THR A 192 0.85 -29.36 -12.03
C THR A 192 1.10 -29.67 -13.52
N LEU A 193 1.10 -28.65 -14.40
CA LEU A 193 1.42 -28.86 -15.81
C LEU A 193 2.85 -29.38 -16.01
N LEU A 194 3.81 -28.88 -15.23
CA LEU A 194 5.19 -29.37 -15.28
C LEU A 194 5.29 -30.83 -14.82
N GLU A 195 4.58 -31.21 -13.76
CA GLU A 195 4.51 -32.59 -13.29
C GLU A 195 3.92 -33.52 -14.36
N GLN A 196 2.82 -33.12 -15.01
CA GLN A 196 2.21 -33.86 -16.12
C GLN A 196 3.16 -34.01 -17.29
N ARG A 197 3.83 -32.92 -17.70
CA ARG A 197 4.80 -32.97 -18.80
C ARG A 197 5.97 -33.89 -18.48
N ASN A 198 6.46 -33.87 -17.25
CA ASN A 198 7.53 -34.75 -16.81
C ASN A 198 7.10 -36.23 -16.78
N ALA A 199 5.85 -36.51 -16.37
CA ALA A 199 5.28 -37.85 -16.41
C ALA A 199 5.18 -38.38 -17.85
N HIS A 200 4.64 -37.57 -18.77
CA HIS A 200 4.56 -37.92 -20.18
C HIS A 200 5.93 -38.11 -20.84
N ALA A 201 6.91 -37.24 -20.52
CA ALA A 201 8.27 -37.40 -21.00
C ALA A 201 8.91 -38.71 -20.52
N LYS A 202 8.63 -39.12 -19.27
CA LYS A 202 9.06 -40.40 -18.73
C LYS A 202 8.40 -41.58 -19.46
N GLU A 203 7.10 -41.52 -19.70
CA GLU A 203 6.37 -42.53 -20.46
C GLU A 203 6.94 -42.70 -21.88
N LEU A 204 7.22 -41.59 -22.58
CA LEU A 204 7.87 -41.63 -23.89
C LEU A 204 9.25 -42.29 -23.85
N LEU A 205 10.04 -42.03 -22.79
CA LEU A 205 11.34 -42.69 -22.60
C LEU A 205 11.20 -44.19 -22.36
N GLU A 206 10.15 -44.64 -21.67
CA GLU A 206 9.84 -46.06 -21.44
C GLU A 206 9.30 -46.76 -22.69
N LEU A 207 8.55 -46.06 -23.54
CA LEU A 207 8.03 -46.58 -24.80
C LEU A 207 9.11 -46.69 -25.88
N ARG A 208 10.09 -45.79 -25.90
CA ARG A 208 11.16 -45.78 -26.91
C ARG A 208 11.88 -47.13 -27.09
N PRO A 209 12.35 -47.84 -26.05
CA PRO A 209 12.96 -49.16 -26.25
C PRO A 209 11.97 -50.22 -26.71
N LYS A 210 10.69 -50.15 -26.31
CA LYS A 210 9.66 -51.10 -26.78
C LYS A 210 9.38 -50.91 -28.27
N VAL A 211 9.31 -49.66 -28.73
CA VAL A 211 9.20 -49.35 -30.15
C VAL A 211 10.42 -49.89 -30.88
N ALA A 212 11.64 -49.65 -30.38
CA ALA A 212 12.85 -50.19 -31.00
C ALA A 212 12.89 -51.74 -31.02
N GLU A 213 12.37 -52.41 -29.98
CA GLU A 213 12.24 -53.87 -29.94
C GLU A 213 11.21 -54.37 -30.96
N LEU A 214 10.05 -53.70 -31.07
CA LEU A 214 9.03 -54.03 -32.05
C LEU A 214 9.51 -53.79 -33.48
N GLU A 215 10.22 -52.68 -33.72
CA GLU A 215 10.86 -52.37 -35.00
C GLU A 215 11.93 -53.43 -35.34
N ALA A 216 12.71 -53.88 -34.36
CA ALA A 216 13.67 -54.98 -34.57
C ALA A 216 12.99 -56.35 -34.75
N ALA A 217 11.77 -56.52 -34.20
CA ALA A 217 10.98 -57.73 -34.31
C ALA A 217 10.11 -57.78 -35.59
N GLN A 218 9.89 -56.64 -36.26
CA GLN A 218 9.40 -56.59 -37.65
C GLN A 218 10.46 -57.26 -38.54
N GLY A 219 10.32 -58.58 -38.67
CA GLY A 219 11.35 -59.42 -39.26
C GLY A 219 11.34 -59.35 -40.77
N THR A 220 12.54 -59.23 -41.34
CA THR A 220 12.79 -59.57 -42.73
C THR A 220 12.57 -61.07 -42.90
N VAL A 221 11.64 -61.44 -43.78
CA VAL A 221 11.39 -62.85 -44.13
C VAL A 221 11.87 -63.07 -45.57
N TYR A 222 12.52 -64.18 -45.82
CA TYR A 222 13.07 -64.52 -47.13
C TYR A 222 12.16 -65.54 -47.78
N ARG A 223 11.61 -65.21 -48.95
CA ARG A 223 10.76 -66.10 -49.73
C ARG A 223 11.60 -66.87 -50.73
N ALA A 224 11.69 -68.18 -50.57
CA ALA A 224 12.27 -69.07 -51.57
C ALA A 224 11.20 -69.45 -52.60
N ALA A 225 11.53 -69.37 -53.88
CA ALA A 225 10.66 -69.76 -54.98
C ALA A 225 11.44 -70.46 -56.11
N HIS A 226 10.72 -71.24 -56.92
CA HIS A 226 11.20 -71.76 -58.20
C HIS A 226 10.21 -71.35 -59.29
N ASP A 227 10.66 -70.51 -60.22
CA ASP A 227 9.82 -69.72 -61.11
C ASP A 227 8.75 -68.96 -60.31
N VAL A 228 7.49 -69.34 -60.49
CA VAL A 228 6.33 -68.74 -59.81
C VAL A 228 5.89 -69.50 -58.55
N ILE A 229 6.50 -70.65 -58.25
CA ILE A 229 6.06 -71.53 -57.16
C ILE A 229 6.81 -71.18 -55.88
N VAL A 230 6.09 -70.70 -54.86
CA VAL A 230 6.66 -70.43 -53.54
C VAL A 230 6.94 -71.73 -52.82
N MET A 231 8.20 -71.93 -52.44
CA MET A 231 8.70 -73.15 -51.79
C MET A 231 8.74 -73.03 -50.27
N GLY A 232 8.84 -71.81 -49.74
CA GLY A 232 8.78 -71.56 -48.30
C GLY A 232 9.18 -70.14 -47.91
N LEU A 233 8.94 -69.81 -46.64
CA LEU A 233 9.34 -68.55 -46.00
C LEU A 233 10.37 -68.84 -44.91
N TYR A 234 11.45 -68.06 -44.88
CA TYR A 234 12.63 -68.29 -44.05
C TYR A 234 12.97 -67.06 -43.24
N ARG A 235 13.59 -67.27 -42.07
CA ARG A 235 14.07 -66.16 -41.23
C ARG A 235 15.40 -65.60 -41.71
N THR A 236 16.13 -66.33 -42.55
CA THR A 236 17.44 -65.92 -43.06
C THR A 236 17.58 -66.25 -44.55
N ALA A 237 18.32 -65.42 -45.29
CA ALA A 237 18.66 -65.68 -46.68
C ALA A 237 19.38 -67.02 -46.85
N ALA A 238 20.31 -67.35 -45.94
CA ALA A 238 21.10 -68.57 -46.02
C ALA A 238 20.25 -69.84 -45.94
N GLU A 239 19.22 -69.87 -45.09
CA GLU A 239 18.30 -71.00 -45.02
C GLU A 239 17.44 -71.13 -46.27
N ALA A 240 16.93 -70.00 -46.80
CA ALA A 240 16.19 -69.96 -48.06
C ALA A 240 17.06 -70.47 -49.22
N ARG A 241 18.28 -69.94 -49.35
CA ARG A 241 19.26 -70.30 -50.39
C ARG A 241 19.65 -71.77 -50.29
N LYS A 242 19.91 -72.28 -49.08
CA LYS A 242 20.22 -73.69 -48.85
C LYS A 242 19.08 -74.61 -49.27
N HIS A 243 17.82 -74.20 -49.07
CA HIS A 243 16.67 -74.98 -49.53
C HIS A 243 16.63 -75.04 -51.06
N CYS A 244 16.71 -73.88 -51.73
CA CYS A 244 16.76 -73.80 -53.19
C CYS A 244 17.91 -74.64 -53.77
N GLU A 245 19.12 -74.54 -53.24
CA GLU A 245 20.27 -75.34 -53.68
C GLU A 245 20.03 -76.85 -53.50
N THR A 246 19.37 -77.25 -52.41
CA THR A 246 19.10 -78.67 -52.13
C THR A 246 18.10 -79.24 -53.13
N GLU A 247 17.10 -78.46 -53.52
CA GLU A 247 16.09 -78.83 -54.51
C GLU A 247 16.65 -78.78 -55.94
N ALA A 248 17.45 -77.76 -56.26
CA ALA A 248 18.17 -77.65 -57.51
C ALA A 248 19.11 -78.85 -57.72
N ARG A 249 19.85 -79.28 -56.69
CA ARG A 249 20.71 -80.49 -56.75
C ARG A 249 19.95 -81.79 -56.96
N GLN A 250 18.70 -81.87 -56.52
CA GLN A 250 17.87 -83.07 -56.73
C GLN A 250 17.36 -83.14 -58.16
N THR A 251 17.10 -81.98 -58.76
CA THR A 251 16.53 -81.84 -60.11
C THR A 251 17.62 -81.89 -61.19
N GLU A 252 18.75 -81.23 -60.95
CA GLU A 252 19.88 -81.13 -61.87
C GLU A 252 20.79 -82.37 -61.76
N ALA A 253 20.64 -83.29 -62.71
CA ALA A 253 21.45 -84.50 -62.79
C ALA A 253 22.86 -84.18 -63.32
N GLY A 254 23.84 -83.89 -62.45
CA GLY A 254 25.23 -83.84 -62.94
C GLY A 254 26.31 -83.12 -62.16
N GLY A 255 26.24 -83.00 -60.83
CA GLY A 255 27.32 -82.38 -60.06
C GLY A 255 27.58 -80.91 -60.43
N ALA A 256 26.53 -80.22 -60.89
CA ALA A 256 26.56 -78.80 -61.18
C ALA A 256 27.07 -77.99 -59.97
N VAL A 257 27.87 -76.97 -60.26
CA VAL A 257 28.33 -76.01 -59.25
C VAL A 257 27.35 -74.84 -59.28
N PHE A 258 26.72 -74.56 -58.15
CA PHE A 258 25.76 -73.46 -58.04
C PHE A 258 26.42 -72.21 -57.49
N ASP A 259 25.95 -71.05 -57.94
CA ASP A 259 26.31 -69.74 -57.43
C ASP A 259 25.06 -68.86 -57.30
N TRP A 260 25.12 -67.83 -56.45
CA TRP A 260 24.03 -66.88 -56.29
C TRP A 260 24.41 -65.53 -56.89
N ILE A 261 23.55 -65.00 -57.76
CA ILE A 261 23.64 -63.63 -58.25
C ILE A 261 22.56 -62.83 -57.53
N GLU A 262 22.94 -61.76 -56.86
CA GLU A 262 22.01 -60.89 -56.14
C GLU A 262 21.85 -59.61 -56.93
N ASP A 263 20.61 -59.29 -57.31
CA ASP A 263 20.28 -58.00 -57.91
C ASP A 263 19.98 -57.01 -56.78
N GLU A 264 20.82 -55.97 -56.69
CA GLU A 264 20.69 -54.92 -55.69
C GLU A 264 19.47 -54.01 -55.96
N GLU A 265 18.91 -54.02 -57.18
CA GLU A 265 17.79 -53.15 -57.56
C GLU A 265 16.44 -53.65 -57.03
N ASP A 266 16.21 -54.96 -57.01
CA ASP A 266 14.96 -55.58 -56.56
C ASP A 266 15.11 -56.46 -55.30
N GLY A 267 16.34 -56.69 -54.84
CA GLY A 267 16.63 -57.52 -53.68
C GLY A 267 16.32 -59.00 -53.89
N VAL A 268 16.28 -59.45 -55.14
CA VAL A 268 16.13 -60.85 -55.51
C VAL A 268 17.50 -61.47 -55.71
N ALA A 269 17.76 -62.56 -54.98
CA ALA A 269 18.90 -63.42 -55.25
C ALA A 269 18.45 -64.58 -56.13
N GLU A 270 19.11 -64.77 -57.27
CA GLU A 270 18.85 -65.82 -58.24
C GLU A 270 19.95 -66.88 -58.19
N LEU A 271 19.56 -68.16 -58.22
CA LEU A 271 20.50 -69.26 -58.25
C LEU A 271 20.85 -69.58 -59.71
N VAL A 272 22.14 -69.54 -60.02
CA VAL A 272 22.66 -69.93 -61.34
C VAL A 272 23.48 -71.21 -61.23
N ALA A 273 23.38 -72.07 -62.24
CA ALA A 273 24.21 -73.25 -62.39
C ALA A 273 25.37 -72.95 -63.32
N LYS A 274 26.60 -73.19 -62.86
CA LYS A 274 27.80 -73.14 -63.70
C LYS A 274 27.94 -74.46 -64.43
N THR A 275 27.67 -74.43 -65.73
CA THR A 275 27.86 -75.55 -66.65
C THR A 275 29.14 -75.34 -67.45
N SER A 276 29.52 -76.35 -68.24
CA SER A 276 30.64 -76.21 -69.20
C SER A 276 30.38 -75.18 -70.30
N PHE A 277 29.14 -74.74 -70.47
CA PHE A 277 28.71 -73.82 -71.53
C PHE A 277 28.44 -72.39 -71.02
N GLY A 278 28.47 -72.16 -69.72
CA GLY A 278 28.26 -70.84 -69.12
C GLY A 278 27.52 -70.93 -67.79
N GLU A 279 27.03 -69.79 -67.32
CA GLU A 279 26.06 -69.69 -66.23
C GLU A 279 24.65 -69.78 -66.83
N GLU A 280 23.84 -70.70 -66.32
CA GLU A 280 22.44 -70.87 -66.71
C GLU A 280 21.54 -70.61 -65.50
N GLU A 281 20.44 -69.90 -65.72
CA GLU A 281 19.42 -69.65 -64.68
C GLU A 281 18.74 -70.97 -64.30
N THR A 282 18.64 -71.23 -63.00
CA THR A 282 17.99 -72.45 -62.50
C THR A 282 16.50 -72.25 -62.21
N GLY A 283 15.99 -71.03 -62.33
CA GLY A 283 14.63 -70.64 -61.94
C GLY A 283 14.44 -70.46 -60.43
N TYR A 284 15.40 -70.84 -59.58
CA TYR A 284 15.28 -70.64 -58.13
C TYR A 284 15.65 -69.21 -57.73
N THR A 285 14.77 -68.57 -56.96
CA THR A 285 14.95 -67.21 -56.46
C THR A 285 14.72 -67.15 -54.95
N VAL A 286 15.39 -66.20 -54.29
CA VAL A 286 15.19 -65.83 -52.90
C VAL A 286 14.93 -64.34 -52.85
N THR A 287 13.67 -63.95 -52.60
CA THR A 287 13.26 -62.56 -52.47
C THR A 287 13.23 -62.15 -51.00
N VAL A 288 13.76 -60.98 -50.69
CA VAL A 288 13.53 -60.33 -49.39
C VAL A 288 12.10 -59.82 -49.31
N LEU A 289 11.34 -60.25 -48.31
CA LEU A 289 10.02 -59.73 -47.99
C LEU A 289 10.06 -58.96 -46.69
N GLU A 290 9.61 -57.71 -46.74
CA GLU A 290 9.25 -56.96 -45.55
C GLU A 290 7.85 -57.42 -45.12
N VAL A 291 7.79 -58.16 -44.01
CA VAL A 291 6.50 -58.56 -43.45
C VAL A 291 6.00 -57.42 -42.59
N ALA A 292 4.96 -56.74 -43.06
CA ALA A 292 4.20 -55.81 -42.23
C ALA A 292 3.72 -56.54 -40.98
N ALA A 293 3.86 -55.91 -39.82
CA ALA A 293 3.42 -56.49 -38.54
C ALA A 293 1.89 -56.73 -38.46
N GLU A 294 1.13 -56.14 -39.39
CA GLU A 294 -0.33 -56.19 -39.42
C GLU A 294 -0.83 -56.46 -40.85
N TYR A 295 -1.91 -57.26 -40.94
CA TYR A 295 -2.54 -57.60 -42.21
C TYR A 295 -3.40 -56.42 -42.71
N ASP A 296 -3.07 -55.90 -43.89
CA ASP A 296 -3.86 -54.88 -44.58
C ASP A 296 -4.92 -55.55 -45.47
N ALA A 297 -6.15 -55.60 -44.99
CA ALA A 297 -7.27 -56.20 -45.71
C ALA A 297 -7.73 -55.38 -46.94
N GLU A 298 -7.31 -54.11 -47.07
CA GLU A 298 -7.64 -53.27 -48.23
C GLU A 298 -6.62 -53.44 -49.38
N ALA A 299 -5.39 -53.88 -49.10
CA ALA A 299 -4.38 -54.18 -50.11
C ALA A 299 -4.71 -55.41 -50.98
N ASP A 300 -5.62 -56.27 -50.51
CA ASP A 300 -6.06 -57.49 -51.21
C ASP A 300 -7.27 -57.27 -52.15
N GLN A 301 -7.78 -56.03 -52.30
CA GLN A 301 -8.88 -55.66 -53.21
C GLN A 301 -8.38 -55.01 -54.50
#